data_AF-A0A9D5Q3Q2-F1
#
_entry.id   AF-A0A9D5Q3Q2-F1
#
_cell.length_a   1.000
_cell.length_b   1.000
_cell.length_c   1.000
_cell.angle_alpha   90.00
_cell.angle_beta   90.00
_cell.angle_gamma   90.00
#
_symmetry.space_group_name_H-M   'P 1'
#
loop_
_entity.id
_entity.type
_entity.pdbx_description
1 polymer ?
#
loop_
_entity_poly.entity_id
_entity_poly.type
_entity_poly.pdbx_seq_one_letter_code
_entity_poly.pdbx_strand_id
1 'polypeptide(L)'
;MFGFKMAEGIVKNDKDTQDIKEAKPNTNVLEVQNVPKEFSLFTKEGINNIKQVPILKPDEIRQLEEKAKSIQKAFESKQVYRTDTEARVSVLNDLKFPTADAKYWQSVREEDVHFSELVRLSFDYKRVQIEVDQLERDIVNENKKDDKFDDDLYKKKLKVDLEEKAFQLKQMQIVAHHRFREITQWEQIREEILKGNPNIDINDPNTHQLYSYAHRFTNQYLSAVKSKAKSPSEMINIKGLLFTLINRVGKKTYMNKILNHYNRQDQNIIKNHIN
;
A
#
# COMPACT_ATOMS: atom_id res chain seq x y z
N MET A 1 -72.28 -22.72 30.64
CA MET A 1 -71.07 -23.23 31.30
C MET A 1 -69.95 -23.17 30.28
N PHE A 2 -68.90 -22.39 30.59
CA PHE A 2 -67.59 -22.26 29.91
C PHE A 2 -67.60 -21.86 28.42
N GLY A 3 -67.00 -20.76 27.97
CA GLY A 3 -66.14 -19.77 28.60
C GLY A 3 -65.55 -18.91 27.48
N PHE A 4 -65.86 -17.62 27.51
CA PHE A 4 -65.43 -16.55 26.61
C PHE A 4 -63.98 -16.12 26.92
N LYS A 5 -63.18 -15.76 25.89
CA LYS A 5 -62.43 -14.47 25.74
C LYS A 5 -61.38 -14.60 24.61
N MET A 6 -61.55 -13.89 23.47
CA MET A 6 -61.11 -12.50 23.15
C MET A 6 -59.59 -12.43 22.88
N ALA A 7 -59.03 -11.77 21.84
CA ALA A 7 -59.55 -10.74 20.92
C ALA A 7 -58.67 -10.62 19.65
N GLU A 8 -59.34 -10.31 18.53
CA GLU A 8 -59.15 -9.23 17.53
C GLU A 8 -57.76 -8.75 17.01
N GLY A 9 -57.75 -8.45 15.69
CA GLY A 9 -56.96 -7.39 15.02
C GLY A 9 -55.88 -7.88 14.04
N ILE A 10 -56.12 -8.08 12.73
CA ILE A 10 -56.20 -7.08 11.61
C ILE A 10 -54.89 -6.24 11.50
N VAL A 11 -53.89 -6.61 10.67
CA VAL A 11 -53.69 -6.41 9.20
C VAL A 11 -53.25 -4.99 8.77
N LYS A 12 -51.99 -4.92 8.28
CA LYS A 12 -51.30 -3.96 7.33
C LYS A 12 -50.99 -2.53 7.85
N ASN A 13 -49.90 -1.84 7.52
CA ASN A 13 -48.84 -1.95 6.50
C ASN A 13 -47.66 -1.01 6.90
N ASP A 14 -46.46 -1.31 6.39
CA ASP A 14 -45.29 -0.44 6.10
C ASP A 14 -44.74 0.60 7.11
N LYS A 15 -43.38 0.69 7.12
CA LYS A 15 -42.45 1.49 7.97
C LYS A 15 -41.96 0.68 9.18
N ASP A 16 -40.68 0.47 9.47
CA ASP A 16 -39.48 1.24 9.20
C ASP A 16 -38.24 0.33 9.13
N THR A 17 -37.35 0.67 8.21
CA THR A 17 -35.88 0.53 8.31
C THR A 17 -35.35 0.63 9.75
N GLN A 18 -34.85 -0.48 10.31
CA GLN A 18 -33.90 -0.64 11.44
C GLN A 18 -33.93 -2.14 11.78
N ASP A 19 -32.88 -2.96 11.66
CA ASP A 19 -31.52 -2.83 12.15
C ASP A 19 -30.55 -3.49 11.17
N ILE A 20 -29.90 -2.70 10.33
CA ILE A 20 -28.49 -3.00 10.03
C ILE A 20 -27.79 -2.58 11.31
N LYS A 21 -27.47 -3.55 12.18
CA LYS A 21 -26.46 -3.30 13.21
C LYS A 21 -25.24 -2.81 12.45
N GLU A 22 -24.97 -1.51 12.53
CA GLU A 22 -23.71 -0.93 12.09
C GLU A 22 -22.63 -1.82 12.71
N ALA A 23 -22.00 -2.62 11.85
CA ALA A 23 -20.75 -3.25 12.23
C ALA A 23 -19.84 -2.08 12.54
N LYS A 24 -19.62 -1.81 13.83
CA LYS A 24 -18.63 -0.85 14.27
C LYS A 24 -17.37 -1.19 13.46
N PRO A 25 -16.81 -0.25 12.68
CA PRO A 25 -15.57 -0.52 11.99
C PRO A 25 -14.61 -1.03 13.05
N ASN A 26 -13.99 -2.19 12.79
CA ASN A 26 -12.98 -2.74 13.67
C ASN A 26 -11.83 -1.72 13.65
N THR A 27 -11.88 -0.76 14.57
CA THR A 27 -10.90 0.31 14.75
C THR A 27 -9.67 -0.27 15.45
N ASN A 28 -9.06 -1.27 14.81
CA ASN A 28 -7.61 -1.33 14.72
C ASN A 28 -7.21 -0.62 13.43
N VAL A 29 -7.67 0.63 13.27
CA VAL A 29 -6.92 1.57 12.45
C VAL A 29 -5.64 1.74 13.25
N LEU A 30 -4.56 1.10 12.80
CA LEU A 30 -3.22 1.42 13.28
C LEU A 30 -3.17 2.94 13.33
N GLU A 31 -3.08 3.50 14.55
CA GLU A 31 -2.77 4.91 14.69
C GLU A 31 -1.63 5.16 13.72
N VAL A 32 -1.86 6.04 12.75
CA VAL A 32 -0.86 6.44 11.75
C VAL A 32 0.38 6.71 12.58
N GLN A 33 1.36 5.79 12.56
CA GLN A 33 2.50 5.86 13.47
C GLN A 33 3.08 7.25 13.25
N ASN A 34 2.89 8.11 14.25
CA ASN A 34 3.12 9.53 14.11
C ASN A 34 4.55 9.67 13.60
N VAL A 35 4.69 10.35 12.46
CA VAL A 35 6.01 10.71 11.93
C VAL A 35 6.81 11.26 13.12
N PRO A 36 7.99 10.71 13.46
CA PRO A 36 8.72 11.10 14.66
C PRO A 36 8.78 12.62 14.82
N LYS A 37 8.64 13.14 16.05
CA LYS A 37 8.64 14.60 16.34
C LYS A 37 9.83 15.33 15.71
N GLU A 38 10.91 14.61 15.45
CA GLU A 38 12.13 15.02 14.77
C GLU A 38 11.86 15.61 13.36
N PHE A 39 10.78 15.17 12.69
CA PHE A 39 10.36 15.70 11.39
C PHE A 39 9.35 16.86 11.47
N SER A 40 8.92 17.27 12.67
CA SER A 40 8.02 18.42 12.88
C SER A 40 8.64 19.76 12.44
N LEU A 41 9.96 19.77 12.22
CA LEU A 41 10.74 20.93 11.79
C LEU A 41 11.07 20.93 10.29
N PHE A 42 10.76 19.87 9.55
CA PHE A 42 11.12 19.74 8.14
C PHE A 42 10.60 20.91 7.28
N THR A 43 9.35 21.31 7.49
CA THR A 43 8.75 22.46 6.79
C THR A 43 9.43 23.77 7.20
N LYS A 44 9.74 23.94 8.48
CA LYS A 44 10.37 25.16 9.00
C LYS A 44 11.78 25.32 8.45
N GLU A 45 12.56 24.24 8.41
CA GLU A 45 13.89 24.21 7.81
C GLU A 45 13.84 24.49 6.31
N GLY A 46 12.93 23.84 5.58
CA GLY A 46 12.73 24.11 4.15
C GLY A 46 12.39 25.57 3.85
N ILE A 47 11.46 26.16 4.63
CA ILE A 47 11.11 27.58 4.50
C ILE A 47 12.32 28.48 4.83
N ASN A 48 13.09 28.15 5.87
CA ASN A 48 14.30 28.90 6.22
C ASN A 48 15.36 28.86 5.11
N ASN A 49 15.52 27.73 4.41
CA ASN A 49 16.44 27.64 3.27
C ASN A 49 15.95 28.51 2.09
N ILE A 50 14.64 28.49 1.80
CA ILE A 50 14.02 29.33 0.77
C ILE A 50 14.22 30.82 1.07
N LYS A 51 14.12 31.24 2.33
CA LYS A 51 14.32 32.64 2.75
C LYS A 51 15.72 33.19 2.45
N GLN A 52 16.72 32.33 2.40
CA GLN A 52 18.12 32.73 2.23
C GLN A 52 18.46 33.06 0.77
N VAL A 53 17.58 32.74 -0.17
CA VAL A 53 17.81 32.95 -1.60
C VAL A 53 16.69 33.79 -2.23
N PRO A 54 16.99 34.70 -3.18
CA PRO A 54 16.00 35.61 -3.77
C PRO A 54 15.18 34.93 -4.89
N ILE A 55 14.74 33.68 -4.67
CA ILE A 55 13.93 32.92 -5.62
C ILE A 55 12.45 33.30 -5.55
N LEU A 56 12.01 33.90 -4.45
CA LEU A 56 10.66 34.39 -4.21
C LEU A 56 10.69 35.84 -3.72
N LYS A 57 9.65 36.60 -4.04
CA LYS A 57 9.46 37.97 -3.54
C LYS A 57 9.16 37.95 -2.03
N PRO A 58 9.47 39.02 -1.28
CA PRO A 58 9.18 39.09 0.15
C PRO A 58 7.72 38.79 0.53
N ASP A 59 6.75 39.26 -0.26
CA ASP A 59 5.33 38.97 -0.03
C ASP A 59 4.97 37.49 -0.26
N GLU A 60 5.65 36.81 -1.18
CA GLU A 60 5.46 35.37 -1.44
C GLU A 60 6.05 34.52 -0.31
N ILE A 61 7.21 34.93 0.23
CA ILE A 61 7.82 34.33 1.42
C ILE A 61 6.88 34.46 2.62
N ARG A 62 6.30 35.64 2.85
CA ARG A 62 5.32 35.85 3.95
C ARG A 62 4.11 34.92 3.80
N GLN A 63 3.55 34.81 2.59
CA GLN A 63 2.44 33.89 2.32
C GLN A 63 2.82 32.41 2.55
N LEU A 64 4.06 32.02 2.24
CA LEU A 64 4.57 30.67 2.49
C LEU A 64 4.66 30.37 3.99
N GLU A 65 5.14 31.33 4.80
CA GLU A 65 5.20 31.23 6.25
C GLU A 65 3.82 31.13 6.91
N GLU A 66 2.87 31.94 6.45
CA GLU A 66 1.47 31.87 6.90
C GLU A 66 0.88 30.47 6.68
N LYS A 67 1.32 29.78 5.61
CA LYS A 67 0.90 28.42 5.27
C LYS A 67 1.74 27.33 5.94
N ALA A 68 2.79 27.66 6.70
CA ALA A 68 3.74 26.68 7.25
C ALA A 68 3.06 25.55 8.06
N LYS A 69 2.07 25.88 8.90
CA LYS A 69 1.32 24.87 9.66
C LYS A 69 0.53 23.92 8.74
N SER A 70 -0.08 24.45 7.68
CA SER A 70 -0.83 23.66 6.71
C SER A 70 0.09 22.77 5.87
N ILE A 71 1.25 23.29 5.47
CA ILE A 71 2.28 22.54 4.75
C ILE A 71 2.84 21.42 5.64
N GLN A 72 3.15 21.72 6.91
CA GLN A 72 3.61 20.72 7.87
C GLN A 72 2.55 19.64 8.09
N LYS A 73 1.28 20.02 8.23
CA LYS A 73 0.19 19.05 8.35
C LYS A 73 0.08 18.18 7.09
N ALA A 74 0.16 18.78 5.91
CA ALA A 74 0.14 18.05 4.64
C ALA A 74 1.35 17.10 4.55
N PHE A 75 2.53 17.51 4.99
CA PHE A 75 3.71 16.66 5.06
C PHE A 75 3.52 15.47 6.01
N GLU A 76 2.91 15.66 7.18
CA GLU A 76 2.63 14.61 8.16
C GLU A 76 1.55 13.64 7.71
N SER A 77 0.51 14.14 7.02
CA SER A 77 -0.63 13.34 6.59
C SER A 77 -0.53 12.81 5.17
N LYS A 78 0.48 13.22 4.39
CA LYS A 78 0.61 12.77 3.00
C LYS A 78 0.73 11.25 2.98
N GLN A 79 -0.03 10.67 2.08
CA GLN A 79 0.11 9.28 1.76
C GLN A 79 1.37 9.09 0.90
N VAL A 80 2.40 8.43 1.42
CA VAL A 80 3.60 8.06 0.66
C VAL A 80 3.47 6.67 0.03
N TYR A 81 2.90 5.74 0.79
CA TYR A 81 2.60 4.38 0.35
C TYR A 81 1.14 4.04 0.65
N ARG A 82 0.71 2.84 0.25
CA ARG A 82 -0.70 2.43 0.29
C ARG A 82 -1.23 2.46 1.73
N THR A 83 -2.47 2.88 1.89
CA THR A 83 -3.19 2.70 3.16
C THR A 83 -3.51 1.22 3.38
N ASP A 84 -3.80 0.83 4.62
CA ASP A 84 -4.30 -0.52 4.95
C ASP A 84 -5.53 -0.90 4.09
N THR A 85 -6.45 0.04 3.88
CA THR A 85 -7.60 -0.17 2.99
C THR A 85 -7.18 -0.49 1.57
N GLU A 86 -6.25 0.25 0.98
CA GLU A 86 -5.78 -0.03 -0.37
C GLU A 86 -4.98 -1.33 -0.46
N ALA A 87 -4.19 -1.66 0.56
CA ALA A 87 -3.52 -2.95 0.65
C ALA A 87 -4.55 -4.10 0.60
N ARG A 88 -5.60 -4.03 1.42
CA ARG A 88 -6.60 -5.10 1.52
C ARG A 88 -7.55 -5.16 0.33
N VAL A 89 -8.01 -4.02 -0.16
CA VAL A 89 -9.07 -3.95 -1.17
C VAL A 89 -8.51 -3.88 -2.59
N SER A 90 -7.44 -3.12 -2.81
CA SER A 90 -6.88 -2.90 -4.15
C SER A 90 -5.79 -3.92 -4.47
N VAL A 91 -4.79 -4.09 -3.59
CA VAL A 91 -3.70 -5.03 -3.82
C VAL A 91 -4.21 -6.46 -3.68
N LEU A 92 -4.81 -6.80 -2.54
CA LEU A 92 -5.30 -8.14 -2.22
C LEU A 92 -6.73 -8.44 -2.72
N ASN A 93 -7.13 -7.81 -3.83
CA ASN A 93 -8.47 -7.98 -4.41
C ASN A 93 -8.76 -9.43 -4.81
N ASP A 94 -10.02 -9.85 -4.66
CA ASP A 94 -10.46 -11.23 -4.93
C ASP A 94 -10.44 -11.61 -6.43
N LEU A 95 -10.31 -10.64 -7.33
CA LEU A 95 -10.15 -10.93 -8.75
C LEU A 95 -8.75 -11.49 -9.04
N LYS A 96 -7.70 -10.94 -8.41
CA LYS A 96 -6.30 -11.36 -8.61
C LYS A 96 -5.83 -12.36 -7.55
N PHE A 97 -6.30 -12.25 -6.32
CA PHE A 97 -5.88 -13.07 -5.18
C PHE A 97 -7.12 -13.68 -4.48
N PRO A 98 -7.81 -14.62 -5.14
CA PRO A 98 -9.10 -15.13 -4.68
C PRO A 98 -9.04 -16.07 -3.47
N THR A 99 -7.85 -16.53 -3.06
CA THR A 99 -7.69 -17.45 -1.93
C THR A 99 -6.82 -16.82 -0.84
N ALA A 100 -7.00 -17.27 0.40
CA ALA A 100 -6.20 -16.82 1.54
C ALA A 100 -4.71 -17.02 1.29
N ASP A 101 -4.30 -18.17 0.73
CA ASP A 101 -2.91 -18.48 0.37
C ASP A 101 -2.35 -17.47 -0.65
N ALA A 102 -3.13 -17.12 -1.67
CA ALA A 102 -2.71 -16.16 -2.69
C ALA A 102 -2.52 -14.76 -2.10
N LYS A 103 -3.38 -14.38 -1.14
CA LYS A 103 -3.24 -13.12 -0.41
C LYS A 103 -2.04 -13.14 0.51
N TYR A 104 -1.82 -14.23 1.26
CA TYR A 104 -0.66 -14.41 2.13
C TYR A 104 0.65 -14.23 1.34
N TRP A 105 0.82 -14.98 0.26
CA TRP A 105 2.03 -14.92 -0.56
C TRP A 105 2.17 -13.60 -1.33
N GLN A 106 1.07 -12.91 -1.63
CA GLN A 106 1.17 -11.54 -2.14
C GLN A 106 1.67 -10.59 -1.06
N SER A 107 1.18 -10.68 0.18
CA SER A 107 1.68 -9.87 1.30
C SER A 107 3.16 -10.15 1.60
N VAL A 108 3.61 -11.41 1.50
CA VAL A 108 5.05 -11.76 1.60
C VAL A 108 5.87 -10.99 0.56
N ARG A 109 5.42 -10.95 -0.70
CA ARG A 109 6.12 -10.22 -1.76
C ARG A 109 6.15 -8.70 -1.53
N GLU A 110 5.04 -8.12 -1.10
CA GLU A 110 4.98 -6.67 -0.85
C GLU A 110 5.90 -6.28 0.33
N GLU A 111 5.93 -7.08 1.40
CA GLU A 111 6.86 -6.86 2.52
C GLU A 111 8.33 -6.95 2.08
N ASP A 112 8.69 -7.99 1.34
CA ASP A 112 10.05 -8.20 0.85
C ASP A 112 10.52 -7.04 -0.06
N VAL A 113 9.64 -6.50 -0.91
CA VAL A 113 9.93 -5.32 -1.72
C VAL A 113 10.27 -4.11 -0.84
N HIS A 114 9.49 -3.85 0.21
CA HIS A 114 9.75 -2.72 1.11
C HIS A 114 11.03 -2.91 1.92
N PHE A 115 11.31 -4.13 2.38
CA PHE A 115 12.54 -4.46 3.10
C PHE A 115 13.78 -4.35 2.20
N SER A 116 13.76 -4.95 1.01
CA SER A 116 14.85 -4.89 0.05
C SER A 116 15.21 -3.45 -0.33
N GLU A 117 14.18 -2.62 -0.54
CA GLU A 117 14.38 -1.21 -0.83
C GLU A 117 14.87 -0.40 0.39
N LEU A 118 14.50 -0.79 1.61
CA LEU A 118 15.03 -0.19 2.83
C LEU A 118 16.53 -0.54 3.00
N VAL A 119 16.92 -1.77 2.68
CA VAL A 119 18.33 -2.19 2.65
C VAL A 119 19.09 -1.36 1.61
N ARG A 120 18.56 -1.19 0.39
CA ARG A 120 19.17 -0.34 -0.63
C ARG A 120 19.35 1.10 -0.15
N LEU A 121 18.29 1.68 0.42
CA LEU A 121 18.31 3.03 0.99
C LEU A 121 19.40 3.18 2.07
N SER A 122 19.67 2.14 2.86
CA SER A 122 20.72 2.17 3.88
C SER A 122 22.12 2.32 3.29
N PHE A 123 22.40 1.71 2.14
CA PHE A 123 23.68 1.88 1.45
C PHE A 123 23.80 3.27 0.84
N ASP A 124 22.73 3.77 0.22
CA ASP A 124 22.69 5.12 -0.31
C ASP A 124 22.91 6.15 0.82
N TYR A 125 22.28 5.94 1.99
CA TYR A 125 22.42 6.81 3.15
C TYR A 125 23.87 6.89 3.61
N LYS A 126 24.56 5.74 3.71
CA LYS A 126 25.97 5.68 4.07
C LYS A 126 26.86 6.45 3.09
N ARG A 127 26.58 6.40 1.78
CA ARG A 127 27.35 7.17 0.79
C ARG A 127 27.17 8.67 0.99
N VAL A 128 25.94 9.12 1.19
CA VAL A 128 25.65 10.54 1.46
C VAL A 128 26.27 10.98 2.79
N GLN A 129 26.28 10.14 3.82
CA GLN A 129 26.95 10.44 5.09
C GLN A 129 28.46 10.63 4.90
N ILE A 130 29.11 9.77 4.10
CA ILE A 130 30.53 9.93 3.76
C ILE A 130 30.78 11.25 2.99
N GLU A 131 29.88 11.62 2.08
CA GLU A 131 29.95 12.91 1.37
C GLU A 131 29.84 14.09 2.35
N VAL A 132 28.93 14.01 3.34
CA VAL A 132 28.82 14.99 4.44
C VAL A 132 30.12 15.09 5.21
N ASP A 133 30.68 13.96 5.67
CA ASP A 133 31.92 13.93 6.46
C ASP A 133 33.11 14.52 5.66
N GLN A 134 33.15 14.26 4.33
CA GLN A 134 34.17 14.82 3.43
C GLN A 134 34.02 16.34 3.28
N LEU A 135 32.78 16.85 3.11
CA LEU A 135 32.51 18.28 3.05
C LEU A 135 32.88 19.00 4.36
N GLU A 136 32.56 18.41 5.51
CA GLU A 136 32.95 18.94 6.82
C GLU A 136 34.48 19.02 6.96
N ARG A 137 35.19 17.95 6.57
CA ARG A 137 36.65 17.94 6.53
C ARG A 137 37.21 19.04 5.63
N ASP A 138 36.64 19.21 4.44
CA ASP A 138 37.12 20.20 3.48
C ASP A 138 36.90 21.62 3.98
N ILE A 139 35.75 21.91 4.63
CA ILE A 139 35.51 23.19 5.31
C ILE A 139 36.55 23.44 6.40
N VAL A 140 36.87 22.43 7.23
CA VAL A 140 37.89 22.55 8.29
C VAL A 140 39.27 22.84 7.70
N ASN A 141 39.66 22.15 6.62
CA ASN A 141 40.95 22.37 5.96
C ASN A 141 41.02 23.77 5.35
N GLU A 142 39.94 24.22 4.73
CA GLU A 142 39.85 25.54 4.13
C GLU A 142 39.91 26.65 5.18
N ASN A 143 39.31 26.43 6.35
CA ASN A 143 39.40 27.37 7.47
C ASN A 143 40.81 27.50 8.06
N LYS A 144 41.72 26.55 7.81
CA LYS A 144 43.12 26.59 8.27
C LYS A 144 44.06 27.31 7.30
N LYS A 145 43.64 27.59 6.06
CA LYS A 145 44.43 28.34 5.09
C LYS A 145 44.40 29.82 5.45
N ASP A 146 45.58 30.45 5.51
CA ASP A 146 45.78 31.84 5.95
C ASP A 146 45.59 32.88 4.83
N ASP A 147 45.19 32.46 3.62
CA ASP A 147 45.18 33.31 2.43
C ASP A 147 43.82 34.01 2.20
N LYS A 148 43.91 35.34 2.01
CA LYS A 148 42.77 36.27 1.99
C LYS A 148 42.53 36.81 0.59
N PHE A 149 41.74 36.13 -0.25
CA PHE A 149 40.78 36.82 -1.13
C PHE A 149 39.84 35.86 -1.91
N ASP A 150 40.32 34.68 -2.35
CA ASP A 150 39.58 33.78 -3.26
C ASP A 150 38.94 32.56 -2.54
N ASP A 151 39.38 32.26 -1.31
CA ASP A 151 38.87 31.14 -0.47
C ASP A 151 37.42 31.33 0.01
N ASP A 152 36.88 32.55 0.04
CA ASP A 152 35.57 32.83 0.66
C ASP A 152 34.39 32.25 -0.14
N LEU A 153 34.44 32.32 -1.49
CA LEU A 153 33.40 31.73 -2.34
C LEU A 153 33.42 30.20 -2.31
N TYR A 154 34.61 29.61 -2.27
CA TYR A 154 34.75 28.16 -2.17
C TYR A 154 34.24 27.64 -0.81
N LYS A 155 34.59 28.30 0.30
CA LYS A 155 34.02 28.01 1.64
C LYS A 155 32.50 28.09 1.65
N LYS A 156 31.93 29.13 1.04
CA LYS A 156 30.48 29.30 0.94
C LYS A 156 29.83 28.17 0.14
N LYS A 157 30.43 27.78 -0.99
CA LYS A 157 29.96 26.65 -1.79
C LYS A 157 29.93 25.35 -0.97
N LEU A 158 31.02 25.02 -0.29
CA LEU A 158 31.10 23.81 0.55
C LEU A 158 30.02 23.78 1.63
N LYS A 159 29.69 24.92 2.25
CA LYS A 159 28.61 25.02 3.23
C LYS A 159 27.23 24.76 2.62
N VAL A 160 26.96 25.31 1.44
CA VAL A 160 25.70 25.05 0.71
C VAL A 160 25.59 23.58 0.34
N ASP A 161 26.65 22.98 -0.20
CA ASP A 161 26.69 21.55 -0.53
C ASP A 161 26.44 20.70 0.74
N LEU A 162 27.03 21.07 1.88
CA LEU A 162 26.81 20.40 3.16
C LEU A 162 25.36 20.49 3.64
N GLU A 163 24.76 21.67 3.57
CA GLU A 163 23.36 21.90 3.95
C GLU A 163 22.39 21.10 3.07
N GLU A 164 22.65 21.04 1.75
CA GLU A 164 21.88 20.22 0.81
C GLU A 164 21.96 18.74 1.16
N LYS A 165 23.18 18.23 1.41
CA LYS A 165 23.40 16.82 1.77
C LYS A 165 22.77 16.46 3.12
N ALA A 166 22.85 17.36 4.11
CA ALA A 166 22.18 17.17 5.39
C ALA A 166 20.65 17.10 5.22
N PHE A 167 20.07 17.95 4.35
CA PHE A 167 18.65 17.89 4.02
C PHE A 167 18.29 16.60 3.26
N GLN A 168 19.17 16.13 2.37
CA GLN A 168 19.02 14.83 1.69
C GLN A 168 18.95 13.68 2.70
N LEU A 169 19.85 13.63 3.68
CA LEU A 169 19.83 12.59 4.73
C LEU A 169 18.50 12.57 5.50
N LYS A 170 17.94 13.74 5.85
CA LYS A 170 16.62 13.85 6.51
C LYS A 170 15.51 13.28 5.64
N GLN A 171 15.51 13.57 4.34
CA GLN A 171 14.53 13.00 3.41
C GLN A 171 14.64 11.47 3.34
N MET A 172 15.85 10.93 3.34
CA MET A 172 16.07 9.48 3.35
C MET A 172 15.53 8.83 4.63
N GLN A 173 15.71 9.47 5.79
CA GLN A 173 15.13 8.99 7.05
C GLN A 173 13.60 8.93 6.99
N ILE A 174 12.95 9.95 6.42
CA ILE A 174 11.49 9.97 6.22
C ILE A 174 11.04 8.77 5.37
N VAL A 175 11.71 8.54 4.24
CA VAL A 175 11.41 7.38 3.37
C VAL A 175 11.63 6.07 4.12
N ALA A 176 12.68 5.96 4.93
CA ALA A 176 12.97 4.78 5.74
C ALA A 176 11.82 4.46 6.72
N HIS A 177 11.32 5.46 7.45
CA HIS A 177 10.18 5.28 8.36
C HIS A 177 8.90 4.85 7.63
N HIS A 178 8.62 5.44 6.46
CA HIS A 178 7.48 5.00 5.67
C HIS A 178 7.62 3.55 5.18
N ARG A 179 8.82 3.12 4.77
CA ARG A 179 9.06 1.73 4.37
C ARG A 179 8.92 0.77 5.55
N PHE A 180 9.43 1.15 6.73
CA PHE A 180 9.27 0.37 7.95
C PHE A 180 7.79 0.17 8.29
N ARG A 181 6.97 1.23 8.23
CA ARG A 181 5.52 1.13 8.42
C ARG A 181 4.87 0.13 7.46
N GLU A 182 5.24 0.15 6.17
CA GLU A 182 4.71 -0.80 5.19
C GLU A 182 5.09 -2.24 5.55
N ILE A 183 6.34 -2.48 5.96
CA ILE A 183 6.79 -3.81 6.40
C ILE A 183 5.91 -4.32 7.55
N THR A 184 5.72 -3.50 8.59
CA THR A 184 4.88 -3.85 9.74
C THR A 184 3.42 -4.06 9.35
N GLN A 185 2.87 -3.25 8.45
CA GLN A 185 1.48 -3.40 7.99
C GLN A 185 1.30 -4.71 7.21
N TRP A 186 2.22 -5.05 6.31
CA TRP A 186 2.16 -6.31 5.56
C TRP A 186 2.34 -7.53 6.46
N GLU A 187 3.21 -7.44 7.46
CA GLU A 187 3.38 -8.47 8.48
C GLU A 187 2.07 -8.74 9.22
N GLN A 188 1.41 -7.69 9.72
CA GLN A 188 0.12 -7.80 10.41
C GLN A 188 -0.97 -8.42 9.52
N ILE A 189 -1.05 -7.99 8.26
CA ILE A 189 -1.99 -8.59 7.29
C ILE A 189 -1.73 -10.09 7.14
N ARG A 190 -0.46 -10.52 7.04
CA ARG A 190 -0.11 -11.94 6.95
C ARG A 190 -0.52 -12.72 8.19
N GLU A 191 -0.26 -12.19 9.39
CA GLU A 191 -0.63 -12.82 10.65
C GLU A 191 -2.15 -13.02 10.74
N GLU A 192 -2.94 -12.01 10.35
CA GLU A 192 -4.39 -12.10 10.31
C GLU A 192 -4.87 -13.17 9.32
N ILE A 193 -4.25 -13.26 8.14
CA ILE A 193 -4.56 -14.28 7.15
C ILE A 193 -4.25 -15.68 7.69
N LEU A 194 -3.09 -15.88 8.33
CA LEU A 194 -2.71 -17.16 8.94
C LEU A 194 -3.64 -17.54 10.09
N LYS A 195 -4.05 -16.57 10.92
CA LYS A 195 -5.02 -16.80 11.98
C LYS A 195 -6.38 -17.25 11.43
N GLY A 196 -6.80 -16.67 10.29
CA GLY A 196 -8.02 -17.06 9.60
C GLY A 196 -7.93 -18.39 8.85
N ASN A 197 -6.74 -18.78 8.41
CA ASN A 197 -6.49 -20.03 7.70
C ASN A 197 -5.11 -20.63 8.06
N PRO A 198 -5.02 -21.41 9.16
CA PRO A 198 -3.74 -21.90 9.68
C PRO A 198 -3.09 -23.01 8.83
N ASN A 199 -3.78 -23.49 7.80
CA ASN A 199 -3.30 -24.57 6.93
C ASN A 199 -2.52 -24.06 5.69
N ILE A 200 -2.29 -22.75 5.58
CA ILE A 200 -1.49 -22.19 4.50
C ILE A 200 -0.05 -22.72 4.63
N ASP A 201 0.51 -23.25 3.55
CA ASP A 201 1.93 -23.58 3.50
C ASP A 201 2.76 -22.29 3.38
N ILE A 202 3.48 -21.98 4.45
CA ILE A 202 4.33 -20.78 4.57
C ILE A 202 5.74 -20.97 4.03
N ASN A 203 6.12 -22.20 3.65
CA ASN A 203 7.48 -22.54 3.23
C ASN A 203 7.60 -22.69 1.71
N ASP A 204 6.51 -23.08 1.03
CA ASP A 204 6.52 -23.24 -0.43
C ASP A 204 5.38 -22.44 -1.11
N PRO A 205 5.69 -21.35 -1.83
CA PRO A 205 4.71 -20.54 -2.55
C PRO A 205 4.06 -21.28 -3.73
N ASN A 206 4.57 -22.42 -4.16
CA ASN A 206 4.02 -23.16 -5.29
C ASN A 206 2.82 -24.04 -4.91
N THR A 207 2.69 -24.44 -3.64
CA THR A 207 1.66 -25.38 -3.15
C THR A 207 0.23 -24.92 -3.44
N HIS A 208 -0.03 -23.62 -3.31
CA HIS A 208 -1.36 -23.06 -3.51
C HIS A 208 -1.63 -22.65 -4.97
N GLN A 209 -0.57 -22.35 -5.75
CA GLN A 209 -0.66 -21.58 -6.98
C GLN A 209 -1.60 -22.19 -8.00
N LEU A 210 -1.52 -23.51 -8.21
CA LEU A 210 -2.35 -24.19 -9.19
C LEU A 210 -3.86 -23.98 -8.90
N TYR A 211 -4.26 -24.05 -7.64
CA TYR A 211 -5.66 -23.88 -7.22
C TYR A 211 -6.05 -22.40 -7.14
N SER A 212 -5.19 -21.52 -6.64
CA SER A 212 -5.46 -20.07 -6.61
C SER A 212 -5.59 -19.48 -8.01
N TYR A 213 -4.73 -19.87 -8.95
CA TYR A 213 -4.85 -19.48 -10.34
C TYR A 213 -6.13 -20.02 -10.97
N ALA A 214 -6.60 -21.19 -10.54
CA ALA A 214 -7.86 -21.76 -11.02
C ALA A 214 -9.00 -20.80 -10.72
N HIS A 215 -9.11 -20.38 -9.46
CA HIS A 215 -10.11 -19.40 -9.06
C HIS A 215 -9.92 -18.06 -9.77
N ARG A 216 -8.68 -17.58 -9.91
CA ARG A 216 -8.39 -16.29 -10.54
C ARG A 216 -8.87 -16.26 -11.99
N PHE A 217 -8.45 -17.22 -12.80
CA PHE A 217 -8.82 -17.24 -14.22
C PHE A 217 -10.28 -17.59 -14.43
N THR A 218 -10.89 -18.35 -13.50
CA THR A 218 -12.34 -18.54 -13.47
C THR A 218 -13.07 -17.21 -13.23
N ASN A 219 -12.64 -16.44 -12.22
CA ASN A 219 -13.23 -15.12 -11.90
C ASN A 219 -13.09 -14.15 -13.06
N GLN A 220 -11.90 -14.10 -13.69
CA GLN A 220 -11.64 -13.25 -14.86
C GLN A 220 -12.51 -13.65 -16.05
N TYR A 221 -12.66 -14.95 -16.32
CA TYR A 221 -13.52 -15.44 -17.39
C TYR A 221 -14.99 -15.10 -17.16
N LEU A 222 -15.50 -15.37 -15.95
CA LEU A 222 -16.88 -15.02 -15.58
C LEU A 222 -17.13 -13.52 -15.70
N SER A 223 -16.19 -12.70 -15.22
CA SER A 223 -16.28 -11.24 -15.33
C SER A 223 -16.33 -10.79 -16.80
N ALA A 224 -15.44 -11.33 -17.65
CA ALA A 224 -15.39 -11.00 -19.07
C ALA A 224 -16.68 -11.42 -19.81
N VAL A 225 -17.23 -12.60 -19.52
CA VAL A 225 -18.48 -13.09 -20.14
C VAL A 225 -19.67 -12.24 -19.69
N LYS A 226 -19.82 -11.98 -18.39
CA LYS A 226 -20.94 -11.20 -17.84
C LYS A 226 -20.95 -9.75 -18.30
N SER A 227 -19.76 -9.14 -18.41
CA SER A 227 -19.59 -7.75 -18.87
C SER A 227 -19.75 -7.60 -20.38
N LYS A 228 -19.92 -8.70 -21.14
CA LYS A 228 -19.89 -8.71 -22.60
C LYS A 228 -18.60 -8.04 -23.12
N ALA A 229 -17.45 -8.50 -22.62
CA ALA A 229 -16.14 -7.93 -22.95
C ALA A 229 -16.03 -7.66 -24.45
N LYS A 230 -15.75 -6.40 -24.81
CA LYS A 230 -15.77 -5.92 -26.20
C LYS A 230 -14.50 -6.25 -26.98
N SER A 231 -13.46 -6.77 -26.30
CA SER A 231 -12.17 -7.13 -26.89
C SER A 231 -12.10 -8.64 -27.12
N PRO A 232 -12.16 -9.12 -28.38
CA PRO A 232 -11.97 -10.54 -28.69
C PRO A 232 -10.61 -11.06 -28.23
N SER A 233 -9.56 -10.24 -28.32
CA SER A 233 -8.19 -10.63 -27.94
C SER A 233 -8.04 -10.89 -26.45
N GLU A 234 -8.64 -10.06 -25.59
CA GLU A 234 -8.63 -10.28 -24.14
C GLU A 234 -9.39 -11.55 -23.76
N MET A 235 -10.54 -11.78 -24.40
CA MET A 235 -11.34 -12.98 -24.19
C MET A 235 -10.57 -14.24 -24.61
N ILE A 236 -9.89 -14.22 -25.77
CA ILE A 236 -9.05 -15.35 -26.24
C ILE A 236 -7.95 -15.65 -25.23
N ASN A 237 -7.28 -14.63 -24.71
CA ASN A 237 -6.21 -14.81 -23.72
C ASN A 237 -6.74 -15.43 -22.42
N ILE A 238 -7.80 -14.86 -21.83
CA ILE A 238 -8.40 -15.38 -20.59
C ILE A 238 -8.88 -16.83 -20.79
N LYS A 239 -9.50 -17.12 -21.93
CA LYS A 239 -9.96 -18.48 -22.27
C LYS A 239 -8.79 -19.46 -22.40
N GLY A 240 -7.71 -19.07 -23.07
CA GLY A 240 -6.49 -19.88 -23.20
C GLY A 240 -5.84 -20.19 -21.85
N LEU A 241 -5.75 -19.19 -20.96
CA LEU A 241 -5.25 -19.35 -19.59
C LEU A 241 -6.12 -20.31 -18.77
N LEU A 242 -7.44 -20.13 -18.82
CA LEU A 242 -8.39 -20.97 -18.08
C LEU A 242 -8.32 -22.44 -18.55
N PHE A 243 -8.30 -22.68 -19.86
CA PHE A 243 -8.22 -24.05 -20.41
C PHE A 243 -6.90 -24.75 -20.11
N THR A 244 -5.77 -24.04 -20.25
CA THR A 244 -4.46 -24.58 -19.88
C THR A 244 -4.48 -25.02 -18.42
N LEU A 245 -5.08 -24.20 -17.56
CA LEU A 245 -5.19 -24.51 -16.15
C LEU A 245 -6.12 -25.69 -15.88
N ILE A 246 -7.31 -25.75 -16.49
CA ILE A 246 -8.26 -26.86 -16.33
C ILE A 246 -7.60 -28.19 -16.73
N ASN A 247 -6.83 -28.18 -17.82
CA ASN A 247 -6.08 -29.36 -18.26
C ASN A 247 -5.02 -29.77 -17.23
N ARG A 248 -4.32 -28.80 -16.62
CA ARG A 248 -3.29 -29.07 -15.60
C ARG A 248 -3.86 -29.53 -14.26
N VAL A 249 -5.00 -28.97 -13.82
CA VAL A 249 -5.73 -29.41 -12.61
C VAL A 249 -6.42 -30.76 -12.84
N GLY A 250 -6.79 -31.04 -14.09
CA GLY A 250 -7.65 -32.14 -14.50
C GLY A 250 -9.13 -31.76 -14.45
N LYS A 251 -9.86 -31.98 -15.55
CA LYS A 251 -11.28 -31.58 -15.71
C LYS A 251 -12.17 -32.08 -14.56
N LYS A 252 -12.03 -33.33 -14.13
CA LYS A 252 -12.80 -33.89 -13.00
C LYS A 252 -12.53 -33.15 -11.68
N THR A 253 -11.26 -32.89 -11.37
CA THR A 253 -10.85 -32.18 -10.16
C THR A 253 -11.32 -30.73 -10.20
N TYR A 254 -11.16 -30.05 -11.33
CA TYR A 254 -11.65 -28.68 -11.51
C TYR A 254 -13.16 -28.59 -11.27
N MET A 255 -13.93 -29.50 -11.88
CA MET A 255 -15.39 -29.53 -11.72
C MET A 255 -15.82 -29.79 -10.27
N ASN A 256 -15.13 -30.70 -9.56
CA ASN A 256 -15.53 -31.10 -8.22
C ASN A 256 -15.00 -30.19 -7.10
N LYS A 257 -13.83 -29.59 -7.29
CA LYS A 257 -13.16 -28.79 -6.25
C LYS A 257 -13.22 -27.30 -6.53
N ILE A 258 -12.97 -26.85 -7.76
CA ILE A 258 -12.94 -25.41 -8.07
C ILE A 258 -14.35 -24.91 -8.33
N LEU A 259 -15.06 -25.53 -9.29
CA LEU A 259 -16.32 -25.03 -9.80
C LEU A 259 -17.45 -25.03 -8.75
N ASN A 260 -17.36 -25.94 -7.77
CA ASN A 260 -18.33 -26.02 -6.66
C ASN A 260 -18.29 -24.81 -5.71
N HIS A 261 -17.24 -23.97 -5.74
CA HIS A 261 -17.20 -22.71 -4.99
C HIS A 261 -18.08 -21.61 -5.60
N TYR A 262 -18.57 -21.82 -6.82
CA TYR A 262 -19.34 -20.83 -7.56
C TYR A 262 -20.85 -21.12 -7.48
N ASN A 263 -21.67 -20.07 -7.58
CA ASN A 263 -23.12 -20.22 -7.65
C ASN A 263 -23.55 -20.98 -8.92
N ARG A 264 -24.76 -21.56 -8.92
CA ARG A 264 -25.26 -22.40 -10.03
C ARG A 264 -25.23 -21.69 -11.39
N GLN A 265 -25.50 -20.39 -11.45
CA GLN A 265 -25.47 -19.62 -12.68
C GLN A 265 -24.06 -19.58 -13.28
N ASP A 266 -23.06 -19.28 -12.45
CA ASP A 266 -21.65 -19.23 -12.85
C ASP A 266 -21.12 -20.61 -13.25
N GLN A 267 -21.52 -21.65 -12.51
CA GLN A 267 -21.22 -23.02 -12.91
C GLN A 267 -21.74 -23.35 -14.31
N ASN A 268 -22.98 -22.96 -14.63
CA ASN A 268 -23.58 -23.22 -15.93
C ASN A 268 -22.87 -22.46 -17.06
N ILE A 269 -22.50 -21.19 -16.83
CA ILE A 269 -21.72 -20.40 -17.79
C ILE A 269 -20.43 -21.13 -18.14
N ILE A 270 -19.70 -21.60 -17.14
CA ILE A 270 -18.42 -22.28 -17.32
C ILE A 270 -18.60 -23.64 -18.01
N LYS A 271 -19.59 -24.44 -17.59
CA LYS A 271 -19.88 -25.76 -18.19
C LYS A 271 -20.21 -25.68 -19.68
N ASN A 272 -20.97 -24.66 -20.08
CA ASN A 272 -21.35 -24.46 -21.48
C ASN A 272 -20.16 -24.12 -22.40
N HIS A 273 -19.00 -23.75 -21.84
CA HIS A 273 -17.83 -23.34 -22.61
C HIS A 273 -16.62 -24.27 -22.46
N ILE A 274 -16.63 -25.21 -21.50
CA ILE A 274 -15.58 -26.24 -21.30
C ILE A 274 -15.92 -27.56 -22.04
N ASN A 275 -17.17 -27.73 -22.47
CA ASN A 275 -17.57 -28.82 -23.36
C ASN A 275 -17.33 -28.45 -24.82
#